data_AF-A0A7K1ERM1-F1
#
_entry.id   AF-A0A7K1ERM1-F1
#
_cell.length_a   1.000
_cell.length_b   1.000
_cell.length_c   1.000
_cell.angle_alpha   90.00
_cell.angle_beta   90.00
_cell.angle_gamma   90.00
#
_symmetry.space_group_name_H-M   'P 1'
#
loop_
_entity.id
_entity.type
_entity.pdbx_description
1 polymer ?
#
loop_
_entity_poly.entity_id
_entity_poly.type
_entity_poly.pdbx_seq_one_letter_code
_entity_poly.pdbx_strand_id
1 'polypeptide(L)'
;MQWIWYLPSMLIGLSFGISSGYWQLALVSVLMVLILVGTQAYKNRYPHFDENSVVHISKASVAIGNRVLPRFQFLWKAQWHQLLLSRLSRSGAEDQFSTAFTRIKSHGFKLTGGEQQGLALQGWIGVTPGSELFFDLVTQGPHLIVVGPTGSGKSEFLRLLLTSLSANQNFQLALFDFKGGAALEEFAEDAIGIATDLNPQSQQALFSRLADELSRREQLFADHKCSSIENYLASGDELPRLVVVVDEFVTALASSPKAHATIEDIAARGRSLGVHLVAATQSLTGVSRSMITNLRARVVMASSDPIDMVQLGINPSKHKPISLAGWASAIIARSNFEAESFSFPLGVRPEPLTAQLPSSSEQSQPARSLALRQMYSSQVQELDLPKELSSSPDSQLLSRMAKLHSSMHR
;
A
#
# COMPACT_ATOMS: atom_id res chain seq x y z
N MET A 1 -24.96 -39.97 1.26
CA MET A 1 -25.04 -41.36 0.74
C MET A 1 -24.27 -41.45 -0.59
N GLN A 2 -22.94 -41.60 -0.58
CA GLN A 2 -22.13 -41.75 -1.81
C GLN A 2 -21.98 -43.21 -2.27
N TRP A 3 -22.37 -44.18 -1.43
CA TRP A 3 -22.22 -45.62 -1.66
C TRP A 3 -23.06 -46.15 -2.83
N ILE A 4 -24.18 -45.49 -3.11
CA ILE A 4 -25.10 -45.83 -4.20
C ILE A 4 -24.43 -45.72 -5.58
N TRP A 5 -23.42 -44.87 -5.73
CA TRP A 5 -22.71 -44.68 -7.00
C TRP A 5 -21.80 -45.86 -7.38
N TYR A 6 -21.46 -46.75 -6.43
CA TYR A 6 -20.59 -47.91 -6.71
C TYR A 6 -21.38 -49.20 -7.05
N LEU A 7 -22.69 -49.22 -6.79
CA LEU A 7 -23.58 -50.35 -7.06
C LEU A 7 -23.63 -50.75 -8.55
N PRO A 8 -23.73 -49.81 -9.52
CA PRO A 8 -23.79 -50.16 -10.94
C PRO A 8 -22.53 -50.89 -11.43
N SER A 9 -21.33 -50.42 -11.05
CA SER A 9 -20.07 -51.05 -11.45
C SER A 9 -19.87 -52.44 -10.84
N MET A 10 -20.34 -52.63 -9.59
CA MET A 10 -20.34 -53.93 -8.93
C MET A 10 -21.29 -54.92 -9.63
N LEU A 11 -22.51 -54.48 -9.97
CA LEU A 11 -23.51 -55.30 -10.64
C LEU A 11 -23.09 -55.69 -12.06
N ILE A 12 -22.47 -54.78 -12.81
CA ILE A 12 -21.93 -55.05 -14.15
C ILE A 12 -20.81 -56.08 -14.08
N GLY A 13 -19.86 -55.94 -13.15
CA GLY A 13 -18.76 -56.89 -12.98
C GLY A 13 -19.22 -58.30 -12.56
N LEU A 14 -20.21 -58.37 -11.66
CA LEU A 14 -20.83 -59.64 -11.27
C LEU A 14 -21.62 -60.27 -12.42
N SER A 15 -22.38 -59.47 -13.17
CA SER A 15 -23.16 -59.94 -14.32
C SER A 15 -22.27 -60.53 -15.42
N PHE A 16 -21.17 -59.85 -15.78
CA PHE A 16 -20.19 -60.36 -16.74
C PHE A 16 -19.45 -61.61 -16.24
N GLY A 17 -19.07 -61.64 -14.96
CA GLY A 17 -18.41 -62.81 -14.37
C GLY A 17 -19.28 -64.07 -14.39
N ILE A 18 -20.58 -63.92 -14.11
CA ILE A 18 -21.54 -65.03 -14.11
C ILE A 18 -21.90 -65.44 -15.55
N SER A 19 -22.09 -64.49 -16.48
CA SER A 19 -22.53 -64.81 -17.85
C SER A 19 -21.43 -65.36 -18.75
N SER A 20 -20.19 -64.92 -18.54
CA SER A 20 -19.08 -65.14 -19.47
C SER A 20 -18.00 -66.08 -18.92
N GLY A 21 -18.12 -66.53 -17.67
CA GLY A 21 -17.15 -67.41 -17.00
C GLY A 21 -15.87 -66.71 -16.50
N TYR A 22 -15.74 -65.40 -16.71
CA TYR A 22 -14.60 -64.60 -16.27
C TYR A 22 -14.73 -64.20 -14.79
N TRP A 23 -14.68 -65.20 -13.89
CA TRP A 23 -14.76 -65.00 -12.44
C TRP A 23 -13.70 -64.04 -11.88
N GLN A 24 -12.57 -63.90 -12.57
CA GLN A 24 -11.51 -62.95 -12.25
C GLN A 24 -12.01 -61.50 -12.25
N LEU A 25 -12.89 -61.13 -13.20
CA LEU A 25 -13.44 -59.77 -13.28
C LEU A 25 -14.41 -59.48 -12.13
N ALA A 26 -15.27 -60.45 -11.79
CA ALA A 26 -16.15 -60.33 -10.63
C ALA A 26 -15.36 -60.16 -9.31
N LEU A 27 -14.27 -60.92 -9.15
CA LEU A 27 -13.40 -60.82 -7.98
C LEU A 27 -12.72 -59.44 -7.90
N VAL A 28 -12.21 -58.91 -9.02
CA VAL A 28 -11.60 -57.57 -9.07
C VAL A 28 -12.63 -56.49 -8.74
N SER A 29 -13.86 -56.58 -9.25
CA SER A 29 -14.93 -55.62 -8.94
C SER A 29 -15.31 -55.63 -7.46
N VAL A 30 -15.45 -56.81 -6.85
CA VAL A 30 -15.73 -56.95 -5.41
C VAL A 30 -14.58 -56.40 -4.58
N LEU A 31 -13.33 -56.73 -4.93
CA LEU A 31 -12.15 -56.24 -4.25
C LEU A 31 -12.04 -54.71 -4.33
N MET A 32 -12.31 -54.13 -5.51
CA MET A 32 -12.26 -52.68 -5.71
C MET A 32 -13.32 -51.95 -4.89
N VAL A 33 -14.54 -52.50 -4.83
CA VAL A 33 -15.60 -51.99 -3.96
C VAL A 33 -15.17 -52.07 -2.50
N LEU A 34 -14.64 -53.20 -2.03
CA LEU A 34 -14.15 -53.36 -0.65
C LEU A 34 -13.03 -52.36 -0.32
N ILE A 35 -12.11 -52.09 -1.24
CA ILE A 35 -11.05 -51.08 -1.09
C ILE A 35 -11.66 -49.68 -0.99
N LEU A 36 -12.61 -49.33 -1.85
CA LEU A 36 -13.29 -48.01 -1.81
C LEU A 36 -14.12 -47.84 -0.54
N VAL A 37 -14.84 -48.89 -0.13
CA VAL A 37 -15.59 -48.97 1.12
C VAL A 37 -14.67 -48.75 2.31
N GLY A 38 -13.58 -49.51 2.36
CA GLY A 38 -12.59 -49.45 3.44
C GLY A 38 -11.92 -48.08 3.51
N THR A 39 -11.49 -47.52 2.37
CA THR A 39 -10.86 -46.20 2.32
C THR A 39 -11.82 -45.09 2.70
N GLN A 40 -13.10 -45.15 2.31
CA GLN A 40 -14.11 -44.16 2.68
C GLN A 40 -14.51 -44.24 4.16
N ALA A 41 -14.76 -45.46 4.67
CA ALA A 41 -15.03 -45.67 6.09
C ALA A 41 -13.85 -45.21 6.96
N TYR A 42 -12.62 -45.46 6.50
CA TYR A 42 -11.40 -44.98 7.14
C TYR A 42 -11.31 -43.45 7.12
N LYS A 43 -11.53 -42.79 5.97
CA LYS A 43 -11.55 -41.32 5.84
C LYS A 43 -12.63 -40.67 6.72
N ASN A 44 -13.76 -41.32 6.93
CA ASN A 44 -14.85 -40.83 7.79
C ASN A 44 -14.55 -40.95 9.30
N ARG A 45 -13.58 -41.78 9.72
CA ARG A 45 -13.12 -41.85 11.13
C ARG A 45 -12.30 -40.62 11.56
N TYR A 46 -11.82 -39.83 10.61
CA TYR A 46 -11.08 -38.61 10.88
C TYR A 46 -12.02 -37.40 10.89
N PRO A 47 -12.00 -36.60 11.98
CA PRO A 47 -12.81 -35.39 12.08
C PRO A 47 -12.45 -34.38 10.98
N HIS A 48 -13.35 -33.44 10.72
CA HIS A 48 -13.00 -32.25 9.95
C HIS A 48 -12.05 -31.42 10.80
N PHE A 49 -10.88 -31.12 10.26
CA PHE A 49 -9.92 -30.24 10.90
C PHE A 49 -10.28 -28.81 10.50
N ASP A 50 -10.38 -27.94 11.50
CA ASP A 50 -10.59 -26.51 11.28
C ASP A 50 -9.31 -25.88 10.69
N GLU A 51 -9.44 -24.76 9.98
CA GLU A 51 -8.34 -24.07 9.31
C GLU A 51 -7.23 -23.64 10.30
N ASN A 52 -7.61 -23.47 11.57
CA ASN A 52 -6.72 -23.09 12.67
C ASN A 52 -6.00 -24.26 13.37
N SER A 53 -6.23 -25.50 12.95
CA SER A 53 -5.60 -26.67 13.59
C SER A 53 -4.07 -26.60 13.51
N VAL A 54 -3.38 -26.91 14.62
CA VAL A 54 -1.91 -26.91 14.70
C VAL A 54 -1.36 -28.09 13.91
N VAL A 55 -0.35 -27.87 13.07
CA VAL A 55 0.30 -28.96 12.31
C VAL A 55 1.67 -29.23 12.90
N HIS A 56 1.90 -30.47 13.34
CA HIS A 56 3.18 -30.94 13.81
C HIS A 56 3.83 -31.79 12.72
N ILE A 57 5.01 -31.39 12.25
CA ILE A 57 5.77 -32.12 11.23
C ILE A 57 7.02 -32.68 11.90
N SER A 58 7.17 -34.00 11.89
CA SER A 58 8.38 -34.69 12.32
C SER A 58 9.01 -35.45 11.14
N LYS A 59 10.26 -35.90 11.30
CA LYS A 59 10.95 -36.70 10.26
C LYS A 59 10.18 -37.97 9.84
N ALA A 60 9.29 -38.48 10.69
CA ALA A 60 8.62 -39.77 10.49
C ALA A 60 7.10 -39.70 10.35
N SER A 61 6.48 -38.57 10.73
CA SER A 61 5.02 -38.42 10.76
C SER A 61 4.58 -36.95 10.70
N VAL A 62 3.39 -36.75 10.14
CA VAL A 62 2.67 -35.47 10.13
C VAL A 62 1.45 -35.63 11.03
N ALA A 63 1.20 -34.68 11.93
CA ALA A 63 0.03 -34.66 12.78
C ALA A 63 -0.72 -33.32 12.65
N ILE A 64 -2.05 -33.36 12.73
CA ILE A 64 -2.91 -32.19 12.80
C ILE A 64 -3.66 -32.24 14.13
N GLY A 65 -3.47 -31.22 14.96
CA GLY A 65 -3.89 -31.19 16.37
C GLY A 65 -3.26 -32.34 17.14
N ASN A 66 -4.11 -33.14 17.79
CA ASN A 66 -3.70 -34.32 18.54
C ASN A 66 -3.70 -35.62 17.72
N ARG A 67 -3.88 -35.57 16.38
CA ARG A 67 -3.97 -36.78 15.55
C ARG A 67 -2.86 -36.88 14.53
N VAL A 68 -2.19 -38.03 14.52
CA VAL A 68 -1.20 -38.39 13.50
C VAL A 68 -1.91 -38.82 12.21
N LEU A 69 -1.51 -38.22 11.09
CA LEU A 69 -2.00 -38.55 9.77
C LEU A 69 -1.41 -39.88 9.28
N PRO A 70 -2.12 -40.59 8.37
CA PRO A 70 -1.61 -41.81 7.77
C PRO A 70 -0.25 -41.58 7.08
N ARG A 71 0.64 -42.58 7.11
CA ARG A 71 1.92 -42.49 6.38
C ARG A 71 1.75 -42.32 4.87
N PHE A 72 0.73 -42.95 4.30
CA PHE A 72 0.47 -42.89 2.87
C PHE A 72 -0.43 -41.70 2.50
N GLN A 73 0.12 -40.76 1.74
CA GLN A 73 -0.55 -39.50 1.39
C GLN A 73 -1.80 -39.68 0.51
N PHE A 74 -1.90 -40.74 -0.30
CA PHE A 74 -3.09 -40.99 -1.14
C PHE A 74 -4.36 -41.28 -0.31
N LEU A 75 -4.21 -41.68 0.97
CA LEU A 75 -5.33 -41.86 1.90
C LEU A 75 -5.82 -40.54 2.50
N TRP A 76 -5.10 -39.43 2.28
CA TRP A 76 -5.45 -38.14 2.85
C TRP A 76 -6.59 -37.48 2.09
N LYS A 77 -7.33 -36.61 2.78
CA LYS A 77 -8.32 -35.73 2.16
C LYS A 77 -7.61 -34.59 1.43
N ALA A 78 -8.21 -34.05 0.37
CA ALA A 78 -7.67 -32.87 -0.34
C ALA A 78 -7.46 -31.67 0.61
N GLN A 79 -8.39 -31.50 1.56
CA GLN A 79 -8.31 -30.46 2.60
C GLN A 79 -7.07 -30.59 3.49
N TRP A 80 -6.60 -31.81 3.79
CA TRP A 80 -5.41 -32.01 4.63
C TRP A 80 -4.14 -31.62 3.88
N HIS A 81 -4.09 -31.92 2.58
CA HIS A 81 -3.00 -31.46 1.73
C HIS A 81 -2.97 -29.95 1.67
N GLN A 82 -4.12 -29.28 1.47
CA GLN A 82 -4.20 -27.83 1.43
C GLN A 82 -3.76 -27.19 2.75
N LEU A 83 -4.16 -27.76 3.89
CA LEU A 83 -3.78 -27.27 5.21
C LEU A 83 -2.30 -27.52 5.52
N LEU A 84 -1.74 -28.66 5.11
CA LEU A 84 -0.30 -28.92 5.23
C LEU A 84 0.51 -27.99 4.32
N LEU A 85 0.10 -27.83 3.06
CA LEU A 85 0.79 -26.99 2.09
C LEU A 85 0.79 -25.54 2.55
N SER A 86 -0.35 -25.03 3.02
CA SER A 86 -0.47 -23.65 3.51
C SER A 86 0.43 -23.39 4.73
N ARG A 87 0.62 -24.38 5.61
CA ARG A 87 1.53 -24.30 6.76
C ARG A 87 2.99 -24.38 6.36
N LEU A 88 3.35 -25.29 5.46
CA LEU A 88 4.72 -25.38 4.94
C LEU A 88 5.11 -24.12 4.19
N SER A 89 4.23 -23.58 3.34
CA SER A 89 4.46 -22.30 2.67
C SER A 89 4.55 -21.14 3.66
N ARG A 90 3.79 -21.18 4.76
CA ARG A 90 3.86 -20.14 5.80
C ARG A 90 5.16 -20.21 6.60
N SER A 91 5.61 -21.39 7.01
CA SER A 91 6.88 -21.57 7.72
C SER A 91 8.08 -21.21 6.85
N GLY A 92 8.09 -21.64 5.58
CA GLY A 92 9.15 -21.26 4.64
C GLY A 92 9.15 -19.76 4.35
N ALA A 93 7.98 -19.16 4.24
CA ALA A 93 7.85 -17.71 4.11
C ALA A 93 8.37 -17.01 5.38
N GLU A 94 7.97 -17.41 6.58
CA GLU A 94 8.45 -16.84 7.86
C GLU A 94 9.98 -16.84 7.96
N ASP A 95 10.64 -17.93 7.57
CA ASP A 95 12.09 -18.03 7.53
C ASP A 95 12.71 -17.10 6.47
N GLN A 96 12.10 -17.02 5.28
CA GLN A 96 12.52 -16.11 4.20
C GLN A 96 12.33 -14.63 4.59
N PHE A 97 11.23 -14.30 5.28
CA PHE A 97 10.93 -12.97 5.82
C PHE A 97 11.91 -12.56 6.91
N SER A 98 12.22 -13.44 7.86
CA SER A 98 13.22 -13.19 8.91
C SER A 98 14.62 -12.98 8.31
N THR A 99 14.96 -13.76 7.28
CA THR A 99 16.22 -13.61 6.54
C THR A 99 16.28 -12.30 5.78
N ALA A 100 15.20 -11.92 5.07
CA ALA A 100 15.10 -10.65 4.36
C ALA A 100 15.17 -9.47 5.34
N PHE A 101 14.48 -9.52 6.48
CA PHE A 101 14.59 -8.50 7.51
C PHE A 101 16.01 -8.39 8.07
N THR A 102 16.68 -9.51 8.35
CA THR A 102 18.06 -9.51 8.84
C THR A 102 19.03 -8.97 7.78
N ARG A 103 18.77 -9.26 6.50
CA ARG A 103 19.51 -8.70 5.37
C ARG A 103 19.31 -7.19 5.27
N ILE A 104 18.07 -6.72 5.25
CA ILE A 104 17.76 -5.28 5.16
C ILE A 104 18.32 -4.54 6.40
N LYS A 105 18.11 -5.09 7.60
CA LYS A 105 18.65 -4.54 8.86
C LYS A 105 20.18 -4.52 8.89
N SER A 106 20.85 -5.56 8.39
CA SER A 106 22.34 -5.61 8.32
C SER A 106 22.91 -4.62 7.31
N HIS A 107 22.14 -4.22 6.30
CA HIS A 107 22.50 -3.16 5.38
C HIS A 107 22.01 -1.79 5.88
N GLY A 108 21.42 -1.67 7.07
CA GLY A 108 20.87 -0.40 7.60
C GLY A 108 19.70 0.14 6.78
N PHE A 109 18.89 -0.76 6.21
CA PHE A 109 17.87 -0.43 5.20
C PHE A 109 18.44 0.32 3.99
N LYS A 110 19.75 0.22 3.73
CA LYS A 110 20.37 0.69 2.48
C LYS A 110 19.87 -0.17 1.34
N LEU A 111 18.82 0.31 0.70
CA LEU A 111 18.21 -0.31 -0.46
C LEU A 111 19.27 -0.38 -1.56
N THR A 112 19.60 -1.59 -2.00
CA THR A 112 20.44 -1.78 -3.18
C THR A 112 19.65 -1.23 -4.35
N GLY A 113 19.97 -0.01 -4.76
CA GLY A 113 19.34 0.61 -5.91
C GLY A 113 19.44 -0.35 -7.09
N GLY A 114 18.30 -0.83 -7.59
CA GLY A 114 18.23 -1.17 -9.00
C GLY A 114 18.76 0.05 -9.76
N GLU A 115 19.65 -0.15 -10.73
CA GLU A 115 20.34 0.90 -11.48
C GLU A 115 19.49 2.17 -11.59
N GLN A 116 19.79 3.15 -10.76
CA GLN A 116 19.06 4.41 -10.69
C GLN A 116 19.48 5.24 -11.89
N GLN A 117 18.91 4.92 -13.05
CA GLN A 117 18.88 5.85 -14.17
C GLN A 117 17.84 6.91 -13.81
N GLY A 118 18.31 8.15 -13.69
CA GLY A 118 17.57 9.26 -13.08
C GLY A 118 16.14 9.40 -13.59
N LEU A 119 15.28 9.89 -12.69
CA LEU A 119 13.84 10.22 -12.80
C LEU A 119 12.89 9.31 -12.00
N ALA A 120 13.34 8.14 -11.52
CA ALA A 120 12.51 7.23 -10.71
C ALA A 120 12.32 7.75 -9.28
N LEU A 121 11.14 7.49 -8.69
CA LEU A 121 10.85 7.75 -7.28
C LEU A 121 10.47 6.42 -6.62
N GLN A 122 11.49 5.56 -6.51
CA GLN A 122 11.35 4.18 -6.04
C GLN A 122 11.63 4.07 -4.54
N GLY A 123 10.76 3.34 -3.86
CA GLY A 123 10.90 2.98 -2.45
C GLY A 123 10.59 1.51 -2.20
N TRP A 124 11.25 0.92 -1.21
CA TRP A 124 10.92 -0.37 -0.65
C TRP A 124 9.61 -0.30 0.14
N ILE A 125 8.71 -1.23 -0.14
CA ILE A 125 7.39 -1.28 0.49
C ILE A 125 7.13 -2.57 1.26
N GLY A 126 8.07 -3.52 1.24
CA GLY A 126 7.95 -4.77 1.97
C GLY A 126 8.58 -5.94 1.23
N VAL A 127 8.04 -7.12 1.46
CA VAL A 127 8.60 -8.38 0.97
C VAL A 127 7.49 -9.30 0.50
N THR A 128 7.79 -10.01 -0.58
CA THR A 128 7.03 -11.15 -1.07
C THR A 128 7.72 -12.42 -0.56
N PRO A 129 7.10 -13.61 -0.64
CA PRO A 129 7.76 -14.85 -0.19
C PRO A 129 9.16 -15.05 -0.79
N GLY A 130 9.40 -14.61 -2.04
CA GLY A 130 10.69 -14.83 -2.70
C GLY A 130 11.65 -13.65 -2.76
N SER A 131 11.20 -12.41 -2.51
CA SER A 131 12.01 -11.21 -2.83
C SER A 131 11.57 -9.96 -2.08
N GLU A 132 12.47 -8.97 -2.05
CA GLU A 132 12.13 -7.60 -1.65
C GLU A 132 11.23 -6.96 -2.70
N LEU A 133 10.26 -6.16 -2.22
CA LEU A 133 9.29 -5.49 -3.06
C LEU A 133 9.55 -3.99 -3.06
N PHE A 134 9.80 -3.46 -4.25
CA PHE A 134 9.95 -2.05 -4.51
C PHE A 134 8.76 -1.52 -5.31
N PHE A 135 8.39 -0.28 -5.03
CA PHE A 135 7.37 0.45 -5.74
C PHE A 135 7.92 1.79 -6.23
N ASP A 136 7.76 2.07 -7.51
CA ASP A 136 8.13 3.34 -8.12
C ASP A 136 6.89 4.18 -8.41
N LEU A 137 6.79 5.31 -7.72
CA LEU A 137 5.66 6.23 -7.86
C LEU A 137 5.62 6.86 -9.26
N VAL A 138 6.74 6.99 -9.97
CA VAL A 138 6.77 7.61 -11.31
C VAL A 138 6.29 6.63 -12.38
N THR A 139 6.86 5.43 -12.43
CA THR A 139 6.59 4.47 -13.52
C THR A 139 5.43 3.53 -13.23
N GLN A 140 5.21 3.14 -11.98
CA GLN A 140 4.25 2.10 -11.61
C GLN A 140 2.91 2.64 -11.09
N GLY A 141 2.83 3.94 -10.78
CA GLY A 141 1.58 4.59 -10.43
C GLY A 141 1.76 5.99 -9.85
N PRO A 142 1.62 7.05 -10.67
CA PRO A 142 1.81 8.45 -10.23
C PRO A 142 0.91 8.85 -9.08
N HIS A 143 -0.23 8.16 -8.95
CA HIS A 143 -1.11 8.28 -7.82
C HIS A 143 -1.38 6.90 -7.23
N LEU A 144 -1.19 6.80 -5.92
CA LEU A 144 -1.34 5.61 -5.10
C LEU A 144 -2.52 5.82 -4.15
N ILE A 145 -3.43 4.86 -4.08
CA ILE A 145 -4.45 4.76 -3.03
C ILE A 145 -4.20 3.57 -2.13
N VAL A 146 -4.27 3.79 -0.82
CA VAL A 146 -4.11 2.78 0.23
C VAL A 146 -5.44 2.62 0.96
N VAL A 147 -6.04 1.43 0.88
CA VAL A 147 -7.36 1.14 1.47
C VAL A 147 -7.25 0.08 2.55
N GLY A 148 -7.94 0.28 3.66
CA GLY A 148 -8.06 -0.70 4.74
C GLY A 148 -8.64 -0.12 6.03
N PRO A 149 -9.21 -0.94 6.92
CA PRO A 149 -9.89 -0.43 8.11
C PRO A 149 -8.93 0.24 9.11
N THR A 150 -9.46 0.85 10.17
CA THR A 150 -8.63 1.36 11.27
C THR A 150 -7.83 0.21 11.92
N GLY A 151 -6.56 0.47 12.25
CA GLY A 151 -5.67 -0.54 12.84
C GLY A 151 -5.05 -1.54 11.85
N SER A 152 -5.35 -1.45 10.55
CA SER A 152 -4.81 -2.36 9.52
C SER A 152 -3.35 -2.11 9.14
N GLY A 153 -2.73 -1.02 9.63
CA GLY A 153 -1.35 -0.66 9.31
C GLY A 153 -1.19 0.37 8.19
N LYS A 154 -2.26 1.05 7.73
CA LYS A 154 -2.17 2.09 6.69
C LYS A 154 -1.15 3.20 7.02
N SER A 155 -1.21 3.76 8.22
CA SER A 155 -0.30 4.84 8.63
C SER A 155 1.14 4.34 8.74
N GLU A 156 1.35 3.09 9.20
CA GLU A 156 2.67 2.44 9.18
C GLU A 156 3.18 2.25 7.75
N PHE A 157 2.30 1.86 6.81
CA PHE A 157 2.64 1.75 5.40
C PHE A 157 3.02 3.10 4.78
N LEU A 158 2.26 4.16 5.09
CA LEU A 158 2.58 5.53 4.63
C LEU A 158 3.96 5.97 5.14
N ARG A 159 4.22 5.82 6.45
CA ARG A 159 5.53 6.13 7.04
C ARG A 159 6.64 5.31 6.40
N LEU A 160 6.42 4.02 6.20
CA LEU A 160 7.38 3.13 5.55
C LEU A 160 7.73 3.62 4.14
N LEU A 161 6.70 3.88 3.33
CA LEU A 161 6.86 4.38 1.97
C LEU A 161 7.63 5.71 1.97
N LEU A 162 7.20 6.69 2.77
CA LEU A 162 7.82 8.00 2.81
C LEU A 162 9.28 7.93 3.29
N THR A 163 9.55 7.19 4.35
CA THR A 163 10.92 6.98 4.85
C THR A 163 11.78 6.34 3.77
N SER A 164 11.24 5.36 3.05
CA SER A 164 11.96 4.73 1.95
C SER A 164 12.17 5.68 0.76
N LEU A 165 11.24 6.59 0.50
CA LEU A 165 11.35 7.59 -0.55
C LEU A 165 12.36 8.68 -0.20
N SER A 166 12.51 9.05 1.08
CA SER A 166 13.46 10.06 1.57
C SER A 166 14.92 9.73 1.27
N ALA A 167 15.25 8.51 0.84
CA ALA A 167 16.55 8.18 0.26
C ALA A 167 16.81 8.90 -1.09
N ASN A 168 15.76 9.35 -1.79
CA ASN A 168 15.84 10.09 -3.04
C ASN A 168 15.91 11.60 -2.75
N GLN A 169 16.92 12.30 -3.28
CA GLN A 169 17.13 13.73 -2.98
C GLN A 169 16.29 14.71 -3.81
N ASN A 170 15.44 14.23 -4.72
CA ASN A 170 14.80 15.07 -5.76
C ASN A 170 13.26 15.16 -5.68
N PHE A 171 12.70 15.24 -4.46
CA PHE A 171 11.27 15.47 -4.27
C PHE A 171 10.96 16.39 -3.08
N GLN A 172 9.73 16.91 -3.07
CA GLN A 172 9.15 17.71 -2.00
C GLN A 172 7.89 17.03 -1.47
N LEU A 173 7.54 17.30 -0.21
CA LEU A 173 6.35 16.72 0.45
C LEU A 173 5.30 17.78 0.79
N ALA A 174 4.03 17.48 0.53
CA ALA A 174 2.90 18.19 1.12
C ALA A 174 2.02 17.19 1.87
N LEU A 175 1.77 17.44 3.16
CA LEU A 175 1.20 16.45 4.06
C LEU A 175 -0.17 16.91 4.56
N PHE A 176 -1.16 16.02 4.47
CA PHE A 176 -2.47 16.18 5.08
C PHE A 176 -2.73 15.02 6.04
N ASP A 177 -2.79 15.32 7.33
CA ASP A 177 -3.07 14.35 8.39
C ASP A 177 -4.43 14.67 9.01
N PHE A 178 -5.49 14.01 8.52
CA PHE A 178 -6.85 14.16 9.03
C PHE A 178 -7.16 13.18 10.18
N LYS A 179 -6.13 12.66 10.86
CA LYS A 179 -6.27 11.69 11.96
C LYS A 179 -5.33 11.99 13.13
N GLY A 180 -5.61 13.08 13.84
CA GLY A 180 -4.94 13.38 15.13
C GLY A 180 -3.44 13.69 15.03
N GLY A 181 -2.92 13.94 13.83
CA GLY A 181 -1.63 14.60 13.59
C GLY A 181 -0.36 13.76 13.77
N ALA A 182 -0.43 12.55 14.33
CA ALA A 182 0.77 11.80 14.71
C ALA A 182 1.32 10.85 13.62
N ALA A 183 0.64 10.70 12.49
CA ALA A 183 1.07 9.77 11.45
C ALA A 183 2.22 10.34 10.62
N LEU A 184 2.10 11.62 10.25
CA LEU A 184 2.97 12.27 9.28
C LEU A 184 3.85 13.38 9.87
N GLU A 185 3.70 13.71 11.16
CA GLU A 185 4.44 14.78 11.85
C GLU A 185 5.96 14.63 11.74
N GLU A 186 6.47 13.39 11.74
CA GLU A 186 7.92 13.14 11.62
C GLU A 186 8.52 13.59 10.28
N PHE A 187 7.70 13.82 9.25
CA PHE A 187 8.12 14.34 7.94
C PHE A 187 7.84 15.84 7.79
N ALA A 188 7.36 16.52 8.83
CA ALA A 188 6.95 17.92 8.74
C ALA A 188 8.10 18.87 8.39
N GLU A 189 9.33 18.59 8.85
CA GLU A 189 10.50 19.43 8.57
C GLU A 189 10.92 19.40 7.09
N ASP A 190 10.72 18.25 6.43
CA ASP A 190 11.03 18.02 5.02
C ASP A 190 9.88 18.46 4.09
N ALA A 191 8.70 18.72 4.65
CA ALA A 191 7.51 19.11 3.90
C ALA A 191 7.47 20.62 3.61
N ILE A 192 6.94 20.99 2.44
CA ILE A 192 6.62 22.37 2.07
C ILE A 192 5.40 22.93 2.83
N GLY A 193 4.65 22.03 3.49
CA GLY A 193 3.55 22.33 4.37
C GLY A 193 2.90 21.05 4.93
N ILE A 194 2.39 21.17 6.16
CA ILE A 194 1.56 20.17 6.82
C ILE A 194 0.21 20.79 7.18
N ALA A 195 -0.86 20.05 6.95
CA ALA A 195 -2.21 20.44 7.26
C ALA A 195 -2.85 19.34 8.11
N THR A 196 -3.42 19.73 9.25
CA THR A 196 -4.09 18.80 10.17
C THR A 196 -5.55 19.18 10.35
N ASP A 197 -6.39 18.24 10.78
CA ASP A 197 -7.80 18.47 11.14
C ASP A 197 -8.00 19.54 12.22
N LEU A 198 -6.98 19.78 13.05
CA LEU A 198 -6.98 20.78 14.11
C LEU A 198 -6.95 22.23 13.62
N ASN A 199 -6.52 22.50 12.38
CA ASN A 199 -6.39 23.86 11.86
C ASN A 199 -6.96 24.01 10.43
N PRO A 200 -8.26 24.30 10.30
CA PRO A 200 -8.92 24.47 9.00
C PRO A 200 -8.31 25.55 8.10
N GLN A 201 -7.76 26.63 8.68
CA GLN A 201 -7.12 27.70 7.91
C GLN A 201 -5.83 27.21 7.24
N SER A 202 -5.03 26.43 7.97
CA SER A 202 -3.81 25.82 7.41
C SER A 202 -4.12 24.85 6.27
N GLN A 203 -5.22 24.10 6.36
CA GLN A 203 -5.68 23.20 5.30
C GLN A 203 -6.04 23.97 4.03
N GLN A 204 -6.88 25.00 4.14
CA GLN A 204 -7.30 25.81 3.00
C GLN A 204 -6.10 26.52 2.34
N ALA A 205 -5.18 27.04 3.15
CA ALA A 205 -3.96 27.67 2.66
C ALA A 205 -3.08 26.67 1.89
N LEU A 206 -2.89 25.44 2.40
CA LEU A 206 -2.09 24.43 1.72
C LEU A 206 -2.75 23.96 0.42
N PHE A 207 -4.06 23.73 0.40
CA PHE A 207 -4.78 23.40 -0.85
C PHE A 207 -4.72 24.52 -1.89
N SER A 208 -4.71 25.78 -1.45
CA SER A 208 -4.57 26.93 -2.35
C SER A 208 -3.17 26.97 -2.95
N ARG A 209 -2.13 26.81 -2.12
CA ARG A 209 -0.74 26.69 -2.58
C ARG A 209 -0.54 25.55 -3.57
N LEU A 210 -1.19 24.41 -3.36
CA LEU A 210 -1.14 23.28 -4.31
C LEU A 210 -1.79 23.61 -5.65
N ALA A 211 -2.94 24.29 -5.63
CA ALA A 211 -3.61 24.73 -6.86
C ALA A 211 -2.75 25.74 -7.65
N ASP A 212 -2.11 26.67 -6.94
CA ASP A 212 -1.21 27.66 -7.54
C ASP A 212 0.05 26.98 -8.10
N GLU A 213 0.59 25.98 -7.40
CA GLU A 213 1.76 25.22 -7.87
C GLU A 213 1.44 24.41 -9.13
N LEU A 214 0.25 23.79 -9.23
CA LEU A 214 -0.17 23.14 -10.48
C LEU A 214 -0.21 24.14 -11.64
N SER A 215 -0.84 25.30 -11.41
CA SER A 215 -0.96 26.37 -12.41
C SER A 215 0.43 26.91 -12.83
N ARG A 216 1.33 27.09 -11.85
CA ARG A 216 2.71 27.52 -12.08
C ARG A 216 3.48 26.53 -12.94
N ARG A 217 3.36 25.22 -12.67
CA ARG A 217 4.01 24.18 -13.47
C ARG A 217 3.44 24.09 -14.89
N GLU A 218 2.13 24.24 -15.05
CA GLU A 218 1.49 24.29 -16.37
C GLU A 218 2.04 25.45 -17.21
N GLN A 219 2.13 26.65 -16.64
CA GLN A 219 2.71 27.83 -17.31
C GLN A 219 4.20 27.63 -17.61
N LEU A 220 4.98 27.16 -16.63
CA LEU A 220 6.40 26.89 -16.79
C LEU A 220 6.68 25.94 -17.96
N PHE A 221 5.88 24.87 -18.08
CA PHE A 221 6.04 23.90 -19.16
C PHE A 221 5.59 24.46 -20.50
N ALA A 222 4.51 25.26 -20.53
CA ALA A 222 4.09 25.94 -21.75
C ALA A 222 5.17 26.90 -22.28
N ASP A 223 5.81 27.69 -21.41
CA ASP A 223 6.88 28.62 -21.77
C ASP A 223 8.10 27.91 -22.35
N HIS A 224 8.43 26.73 -21.82
CA HIS A 224 9.53 25.89 -22.29
C HIS A 224 9.12 24.90 -23.40
N LYS A 225 7.88 25.00 -23.92
CA LYS A 225 7.31 24.10 -24.94
C LYS A 225 7.41 22.60 -24.55
N CYS A 226 7.35 22.33 -23.26
CA CYS A 226 7.34 20.99 -22.69
C CYS A 226 5.89 20.55 -22.41
N SER A 227 5.59 19.28 -22.64
CA SER A 227 4.27 18.70 -22.34
C SER A 227 4.23 17.91 -21.03
N SER A 228 5.38 17.65 -20.42
CA SER A 228 5.48 16.98 -19.12
C SER A 228 6.77 17.32 -18.40
N ILE A 229 6.84 16.95 -17.13
CA ILE A 229 8.04 17.06 -16.31
C ILE A 229 9.19 16.25 -16.89
N GLU A 230 8.94 15.11 -17.53
CA GLU A 230 10.00 14.33 -18.18
C GLU A 230 10.66 15.12 -19.31
N ASN A 231 9.86 15.84 -20.11
CA ASN A 231 10.37 16.69 -21.19
C ASN A 231 11.11 17.91 -20.63
N TYR A 232 10.62 18.47 -19.52
CA TYR A 232 11.26 19.61 -18.85
C TYR A 232 12.59 19.21 -18.19
N LEU A 233 12.67 18.07 -17.51
CA LEU A 233 13.93 17.61 -16.91
C LEU A 233 14.96 17.20 -17.98
N ALA A 234 14.50 16.77 -19.15
CA ALA A 234 15.36 16.46 -20.29
C ALA A 234 15.97 17.71 -20.95
N SER A 235 15.43 18.93 -20.74
CA SER A 235 16.06 20.17 -21.21
C SER A 235 17.26 20.60 -20.37
N GLY A 236 17.51 19.92 -19.24
CA GLY A 236 18.61 20.23 -18.31
C GLY A 236 18.20 21.13 -17.15
N ASP A 237 16.93 21.53 -17.07
CA ASP A 237 16.38 22.30 -15.96
C ASP A 237 16.01 21.40 -14.76
N GLU A 238 16.10 21.94 -13.54
CA GLU A 238 15.76 21.21 -12.32
C GLU A 238 14.37 21.60 -11.80
N LEU A 239 13.49 20.61 -11.62
CA LEU A 239 12.21 20.79 -10.94
C LEU A 239 11.92 19.56 -10.07
N PRO A 240 11.92 19.70 -8.73
CA PRO A 240 11.63 18.56 -7.86
C PRO A 240 10.20 18.08 -8.06
N ARG A 241 10.02 16.75 -8.03
CA ARG A 241 8.69 16.13 -8.00
C ARG A 241 8.01 16.49 -6.68
N LEU A 242 6.70 16.70 -6.70
CA LEU A 242 5.93 16.99 -5.49
C LEU A 242 5.10 15.75 -5.12
N VAL A 243 5.26 15.25 -3.90
CA VAL A 243 4.46 14.14 -3.37
C VAL A 243 3.47 14.70 -2.37
N VAL A 244 2.19 14.66 -2.73
CA VAL A 244 1.07 15.07 -1.87
C VAL A 244 0.55 13.83 -1.15
N VAL A 245 0.66 13.80 0.17
CA VAL A 245 0.22 12.69 1.02
C VAL A 245 -1.03 13.10 1.75
N VAL A 246 -2.07 12.27 1.69
CA VAL A 246 -3.35 12.50 2.35
C VAL A 246 -3.73 11.28 3.17
N ASP A 247 -3.61 11.35 4.49
CA ASP A 247 -4.23 10.37 5.39
C ASP A 247 -5.71 10.74 5.61
N GLU A 248 -6.58 9.74 5.63
CA GLU A 248 -8.05 9.87 5.60
C GLU A 248 -8.57 10.70 4.40
N PHE A 249 -8.28 10.24 3.19
CA PHE A 249 -8.60 10.86 1.89
C PHE A 249 -10.05 11.29 1.70
N VAL A 250 -11.01 10.47 2.12
CA VAL A 250 -12.46 10.80 2.02
C VAL A 250 -12.79 12.01 2.88
N THR A 251 -12.19 12.11 4.07
CA THR A 251 -12.34 13.28 4.95
C THR A 251 -11.76 14.53 4.29
N ALA A 252 -10.59 14.40 3.63
CA ALA A 252 -9.98 15.50 2.90
C ALA A 252 -10.88 16.01 1.75
N LEU A 253 -11.46 15.09 0.96
CA LEU A 253 -12.40 15.43 -0.11
C LEU A 253 -13.65 16.16 0.41
N ALA A 254 -14.16 15.75 1.57
CA ALA A 254 -15.33 16.36 2.18
C ALA A 254 -15.03 17.68 2.92
N SER A 255 -13.76 18.03 3.13
CA SER A 255 -13.37 19.18 3.96
C SER A 255 -13.80 20.54 3.38
N SER A 256 -13.72 20.71 2.06
CA SER A 256 -14.18 21.91 1.36
C SER A 256 -14.31 21.69 -0.15
N PRO A 257 -15.12 22.49 -0.87
CA PRO A 257 -15.18 22.43 -2.33
C PRO A 257 -13.83 22.66 -3.01
N LYS A 258 -12.98 23.53 -2.44
CA LYS A 258 -11.63 23.80 -2.94
C LYS A 258 -10.73 22.56 -2.79
N ALA A 259 -10.78 21.88 -1.65
CA ALA A 259 -10.04 20.64 -1.43
C ALA A 259 -10.42 19.57 -2.45
N HIS A 260 -11.73 19.36 -2.66
CA HIS A 260 -12.22 18.43 -3.66
C HIS A 260 -11.69 18.76 -5.06
N ALA A 261 -11.83 20.01 -5.50
CA ALA A 261 -11.37 20.45 -6.82
C ALA A 261 -9.85 20.30 -6.99
N THR A 262 -9.05 20.72 -5.99
CA THR A 262 -7.59 20.58 -6.04
C THR A 262 -7.17 19.11 -6.10
N ILE A 263 -7.78 18.23 -5.30
CA ILE A 263 -7.45 16.80 -5.32
C ILE A 263 -7.82 16.16 -6.68
N GLU A 264 -8.97 16.53 -7.24
CA GLU A 264 -9.40 16.06 -8.55
C GLU A 264 -8.44 16.52 -9.67
N ASP A 265 -7.99 17.77 -9.62
CA ASP A 265 -6.98 18.32 -10.54
C ASP A 265 -5.64 17.61 -10.41
N ILE A 266 -5.15 17.36 -9.19
CA ILE A 266 -3.94 16.58 -8.95
C ILE A 266 -4.08 15.18 -9.55
N ALA A 267 -5.20 14.49 -9.32
CA ALA A 267 -5.41 13.15 -9.84
C ALA A 267 -5.47 13.14 -11.38
N ALA A 268 -6.07 14.16 -12.00
CA ALA A 268 -6.25 14.21 -13.44
C ALA A 268 -4.99 14.64 -14.21
N ARG A 269 -4.27 15.67 -13.71
CA ARG A 269 -3.16 16.33 -14.43
C ARG A 269 -1.80 16.20 -13.72
N GLY A 270 -1.78 15.75 -12.47
CA GLY A 270 -0.57 15.74 -11.64
C GLY A 270 0.58 14.93 -12.24
N ARG A 271 0.29 13.79 -12.90
CA ARG A 271 1.31 12.96 -13.56
C ARG A 271 2.21 13.78 -14.49
N SER A 272 1.64 14.53 -15.44
CA SER A 272 2.42 15.30 -16.40
C SER A 272 3.15 16.45 -15.72
N LEU A 273 2.62 16.98 -14.62
CA LEU A 273 3.22 18.07 -13.83
C LEU A 273 4.27 17.60 -12.82
N GLY A 274 4.49 16.28 -12.70
CA GLY A 274 5.35 15.71 -11.66
C GLY A 274 4.83 15.92 -10.24
N VAL A 275 3.50 16.01 -10.10
CA VAL A 275 2.79 16.03 -8.83
C VAL A 275 2.12 14.67 -8.62
N HIS A 276 2.53 13.98 -7.58
CA HIS A 276 2.11 12.64 -7.23
C HIS A 276 1.17 12.69 -6.03
N LEU A 277 0.18 11.79 -5.98
CA LEU A 277 -0.81 11.74 -4.90
C LEU A 277 -0.73 10.39 -4.21
N VAL A 278 -0.45 10.38 -2.91
CA VAL A 278 -0.49 9.19 -2.05
C VAL A 278 -1.64 9.38 -1.07
N ALA A 279 -2.74 8.68 -1.31
CA ALA A 279 -3.97 8.80 -0.53
C ALA A 279 -4.20 7.55 0.31
N ALA A 280 -4.55 7.68 1.58
CA ALA A 280 -4.99 6.57 2.43
C ALA A 280 -6.43 6.77 2.89
N THR A 281 -7.22 5.70 2.91
CA THR A 281 -8.61 5.75 3.38
C THR A 281 -9.07 4.44 3.99
N GLN A 282 -10.15 4.51 4.79
CA GLN A 282 -10.77 3.33 5.38
C GLN A 282 -11.63 2.56 4.38
N SER A 283 -12.32 3.27 3.49
CA SER A 283 -13.21 2.72 2.47
C SER A 283 -13.29 3.67 1.29
N LEU A 284 -13.69 3.18 0.12
CA LEU A 284 -13.89 3.98 -1.08
C LEU A 284 -15.27 4.65 -1.14
N THR A 285 -16.10 4.43 -0.12
CA THR A 285 -17.41 5.06 -0.02
C THR A 285 -17.28 6.58 -0.08
N GLY A 286 -17.92 7.20 -1.07
CA GLY A 286 -17.85 8.65 -1.31
C GLY A 286 -16.76 9.09 -2.30
N VAL A 287 -15.91 8.19 -2.79
CA VAL A 287 -14.92 8.49 -3.83
C VAL A 287 -15.53 8.27 -5.22
N SER A 288 -15.41 9.25 -6.11
CA SER A 288 -15.96 9.14 -7.46
C SER A 288 -15.20 8.11 -8.30
N ARG A 289 -15.90 7.47 -9.26
CA ARG A 289 -15.27 6.50 -10.17
C ARG A 289 -14.15 7.13 -11.01
N SER A 290 -14.34 8.37 -11.44
CA SER A 290 -13.33 9.15 -12.18
C SER A 290 -12.02 9.25 -11.38
N MET A 291 -12.12 9.57 -10.10
CA MET A 291 -10.95 9.67 -9.23
C MET A 291 -10.26 8.31 -9.06
N ILE A 292 -11.01 7.24 -8.82
CA ILE A 292 -10.47 5.86 -8.71
C ILE A 292 -9.75 5.43 -10.00
N THR A 293 -10.18 5.91 -11.18
CA THR A 293 -9.49 5.58 -12.46
C THR A 293 -8.14 6.29 -12.63
N ASN A 294 -7.94 7.43 -11.96
CA ASN A 294 -6.68 8.15 -11.92
C ASN A 294 -5.72 7.59 -10.85
N LEU A 295 -6.26 7.01 -9.78
CA LEU A 295 -5.52 6.29 -8.72
C LEU A 295 -5.19 4.85 -9.17
N ARG A 296 -4.23 4.75 -10.10
CA ARG A 296 -3.90 3.49 -10.79
C ARG A 296 -3.07 2.52 -9.94
N ALA A 297 -2.19 3.03 -9.07
CA ALA A 297 -1.57 2.17 -8.07
C ALA A 297 -2.50 2.05 -6.86
N ARG A 298 -2.71 0.83 -6.41
CA ARG A 298 -3.70 0.50 -5.37
C ARG A 298 -3.07 -0.46 -4.40
N VAL A 299 -3.04 -0.11 -3.13
CA VAL A 299 -2.62 -0.99 -2.05
C VAL A 299 -3.84 -1.25 -1.18
N VAL A 300 -4.18 -2.51 -0.98
CA VAL A 300 -5.31 -2.91 -0.17
C VAL A 300 -4.83 -3.79 0.97
N MET A 301 -5.11 -3.37 2.20
CA MET A 301 -4.77 -4.14 3.39
C MET A 301 -5.53 -5.47 3.38
N ALA A 302 -4.92 -6.53 3.89
CA ALA A 302 -5.51 -7.86 3.93
C ALA A 302 -6.86 -7.93 4.66
N SER A 303 -7.07 -7.05 5.64
CA SER A 303 -8.30 -6.95 6.43
C SER A 303 -9.37 -6.03 5.82
N SER A 304 -9.19 -5.59 4.58
CA SER A 304 -10.16 -4.71 3.91
C SER A 304 -11.44 -5.44 3.52
N ASP A 305 -12.52 -4.68 3.35
CA ASP A 305 -13.79 -5.20 2.88
C ASP A 305 -13.65 -5.78 1.46
N PRO A 306 -14.16 -7.00 1.18
CA PRO A 306 -14.20 -7.55 -0.17
C PRO A 306 -14.84 -6.64 -1.21
N ILE A 307 -15.79 -5.78 -0.83
CA ILE A 307 -16.43 -4.80 -1.71
C ILE A 307 -15.40 -3.78 -2.20
N ASP A 308 -14.61 -3.19 -1.30
CA ASP A 308 -13.56 -2.23 -1.64
C ASP A 308 -12.49 -2.90 -2.52
N MET A 309 -12.12 -4.16 -2.23
CA MET A 309 -11.19 -4.93 -3.06
C MET A 309 -11.69 -5.09 -4.50
N VAL A 310 -12.96 -5.47 -4.67
CA VAL A 310 -13.56 -5.64 -5.99
C VAL A 310 -13.67 -4.32 -6.74
N GLN A 311 -14.01 -3.22 -6.06
CA GLN A 311 -14.02 -1.87 -6.67
C GLN A 311 -12.63 -1.47 -7.18
N LEU A 312 -11.57 -1.94 -6.52
CA LEU A 312 -10.18 -1.76 -6.94
C LEU A 312 -9.70 -2.79 -7.96
N GLY A 313 -10.57 -3.69 -8.42
CA GLY A 313 -10.24 -4.73 -9.39
C GLY A 313 -9.40 -5.88 -8.81
N ILE A 314 -9.34 -6.00 -7.49
CA ILE A 314 -8.59 -7.04 -6.80
C ILE A 314 -9.55 -8.19 -6.45
N ASN A 315 -9.15 -9.41 -6.82
CA ASN A 315 -9.91 -10.61 -6.48
C ASN A 315 -9.39 -11.22 -5.16
N PRO A 316 -10.13 -11.12 -4.04
CA PRO A 316 -9.67 -11.62 -2.74
C PRO A 316 -9.40 -13.12 -2.71
N SER A 317 -10.06 -13.91 -3.57
CA SER A 317 -9.87 -15.36 -3.62
C SER A 317 -8.54 -15.77 -4.23
N LYS A 318 -7.93 -14.93 -5.07
CA LYS A 318 -6.65 -15.21 -5.74
C LYS A 318 -5.43 -14.80 -4.91
N HIS A 319 -5.61 -13.82 -4.03
CA HIS A 319 -4.53 -13.21 -3.27
C HIS A 319 -4.78 -13.49 -1.79
N LYS A 320 -4.07 -14.48 -1.25
CA LYS A 320 -4.10 -14.82 0.19
C LYS A 320 -2.86 -14.23 0.87
N PRO A 321 -2.94 -13.00 1.41
CA PRO A 321 -1.85 -12.40 2.15
C PRO A 321 -1.41 -13.24 3.35
N ILE A 322 -0.10 -13.27 3.61
CA ILE A 322 0.49 -14.03 4.72
C ILE A 322 0.51 -13.15 5.96
N SER A 323 -0.36 -13.46 6.93
CA SER A 323 -0.40 -12.78 8.23
C SER A 323 0.72 -13.28 9.14
N LEU A 324 1.64 -12.38 9.50
CA LEU A 324 2.77 -12.65 10.40
C LEU A 324 2.69 -11.73 11.61
N ALA A 325 3.09 -12.22 12.79
CA ALA A 325 3.10 -11.39 14.00
C ALA A 325 4.10 -10.24 13.85
N GLY A 326 3.67 -9.01 14.15
CA GLY A 326 4.49 -7.80 13.98
C GLY A 326 4.58 -7.29 12.55
N TRP A 327 3.82 -7.86 11.62
CA TRP A 327 3.75 -7.43 10.22
C TRP A 327 2.30 -7.23 9.81
N ALA A 328 2.09 -6.30 8.87
CA ALA A 328 0.85 -6.20 8.14
C ALA A 328 1.02 -6.82 6.76
N SER A 329 -0.10 -7.23 6.19
CA SER A 329 -0.16 -7.85 4.88
C SER A 329 -1.08 -7.04 3.99
N ALA A 330 -0.70 -6.92 2.72
CA ALA A 330 -1.45 -6.15 1.75
C ALA A 330 -1.32 -6.74 0.36
N ILE A 331 -2.13 -6.23 -0.56
CA ILE A 331 -2.08 -6.55 -1.98
C ILE A 331 -1.83 -5.24 -2.70
N ILE A 332 -0.76 -5.20 -3.51
CA ILE A 332 -0.50 -4.09 -4.41
C ILE A 332 -0.99 -4.46 -5.81
N ALA A 333 -1.80 -3.61 -6.43
CA ALA A 333 -2.08 -3.61 -7.85
C ALA A 333 -1.40 -2.39 -8.48
N ARG A 334 -0.46 -2.64 -9.39
CA ARG A 334 0.28 -1.59 -10.11
C ARG A 334 -0.56 -1.05 -11.27
N SER A 335 -0.05 -0.07 -12.01
CA SER A 335 -0.74 0.55 -13.15
C SER A 335 -1.16 -0.42 -14.27
N ASN A 336 -0.56 -1.60 -14.34
CA ASN A 336 -0.90 -2.70 -15.27
C ASN A 336 -1.98 -3.65 -14.71
N PHE A 337 -2.55 -3.37 -13.53
CA PHE A 337 -3.51 -4.20 -12.79
C PHE A 337 -2.99 -5.58 -12.39
N GLU A 338 -1.67 -5.82 -12.45
CA GLU A 338 -1.08 -7.00 -11.86
C GLU A 338 -1.06 -6.83 -10.34
N ALA A 339 -1.79 -7.72 -9.68
CA ALA A 339 -1.92 -7.75 -8.24
C ALA A 339 -0.93 -8.76 -7.63
N GLU A 340 -0.23 -8.35 -6.59
CA GLU A 340 0.75 -9.16 -5.87
C GLU A 340 0.55 -8.99 -4.37
N SER A 341 0.56 -10.10 -3.63
CA SER A 341 0.49 -10.08 -2.17
C SER A 341 1.86 -9.86 -1.57
N PHE A 342 1.94 -8.98 -0.58
CA PHE A 342 3.18 -8.68 0.12
C PHE A 342 2.90 -8.45 1.61
N SER A 343 3.96 -8.48 2.40
CA SER A 343 3.93 -8.14 3.81
C SER A 343 4.97 -7.06 4.12
N PHE A 344 4.66 -6.21 5.07
CA PHE A 344 5.54 -5.13 5.54
C PHE A 344 5.55 -5.06 7.07
N PRO A 345 6.67 -4.66 7.69
CA PRO A 345 6.78 -4.66 9.14
C PRO A 345 5.95 -3.53 9.76
N LEU A 346 5.44 -3.76 10.96
CA LEU A 346 4.76 -2.74 11.77
C LEU A 346 5.74 -2.20 12.82
N GLY A 347 5.79 -0.88 13.00
CA GLY A 347 6.64 -0.25 14.03
C GLY A 347 8.14 -0.34 13.74
N VAL A 348 8.53 -0.63 12.50
CA VAL A 348 9.93 -0.60 12.04
C VAL A 348 10.16 0.65 11.21
N ARG A 349 11.24 1.37 11.52
CA ARG A 349 11.69 2.54 10.78
C ARG A 349 12.89 2.15 9.92
N PRO A 350 12.80 2.23 8.58
CA PRO A 350 13.99 2.24 7.75
C PRO A 350 14.86 3.44 8.15
N GLU A 351 16.18 3.29 8.25
CA GLU A 351 17.03 4.48 8.36
C GLU A 351 17.22 5.07 6.95
N PRO A 352 16.88 6.36 6.72
CA PRO A 352 17.22 7.02 5.49
C PRO A 352 18.75 7.11 5.37
N LEU A 353 19.26 6.97 4.16
CA LEU A 353 20.68 7.03 3.85
C LEU A 353 21.16 8.49 3.97
N THR A 354 21.26 9.02 5.18
CA THR A 354 22.05 10.22 5.40
C THR A 354 23.49 9.82 5.08
N ALA A 355 24.01 10.40 4.01
CA ALA A 355 25.37 10.19 3.56
C ALA A 355 26.32 10.18 4.77
N GLN A 356 26.96 9.04 5.03
CA GLN A 356 28.29 9.05 5.63
C GLN A 356 29.20 9.73 4.61
N LEU A 357 29.16 11.06 4.57
CA LEU A 357 30.27 11.83 4.05
C LEU A 357 31.45 11.53 4.98
N PRO A 358 32.63 11.17 4.45
CA PRO A 358 33.85 11.28 5.25
C PRO A 358 33.93 12.72 5.75
N SER A 359 34.30 12.88 7.02
CA SER A 359 34.53 14.16 7.67
C SER A 359 35.63 14.94 6.92
N SER A 360 35.24 15.67 5.89
CA SER A 360 36.07 16.67 5.22
C SER A 360 35.16 17.70 4.56
N SER A 361 35.34 18.95 4.99
CA SER A 361 34.64 20.18 4.61
C SER A 361 33.20 20.35 5.09
N GLU A 362 33.08 20.95 6.29
CA GLU A 362 32.03 21.93 6.59
C GLU A 362 31.89 22.93 5.43
N GLN A 363 30.65 23.37 5.16
CA GLN A 363 30.18 24.33 4.14
C GLN A 363 29.51 23.67 2.92
N SER A 364 28.23 23.28 3.02
CA SER A 364 27.29 23.27 1.86
C SER A 364 25.83 22.88 2.19
N GLN A 365 25.54 22.16 3.29
CA GLN A 365 24.22 21.51 3.44
C GLN A 365 23.07 22.38 4.03
N PRO A 366 23.26 23.30 4.98
CA PRO A 366 22.16 24.16 5.43
C PRO A 366 21.90 25.35 4.49
N ALA A 367 22.82 25.68 3.58
CA ALA A 367 22.72 26.87 2.72
C ALA A 367 21.80 26.65 1.50
N ARG A 368 21.66 25.43 0.96
CA ARG A 368 20.84 25.16 -0.24
C ARG A 368 19.33 25.16 0.04
N SER A 369 18.91 24.59 1.18
CA SER A 369 17.51 24.63 1.61
C SER A 369 17.11 26.02 2.11
N LEU A 370 18.03 26.77 2.74
CA LEU A 370 17.82 28.18 3.09
C LEU A 370 17.83 29.09 1.86
N ALA A 371 18.69 28.86 0.86
CA ALA A 371 18.72 29.67 -0.36
C ALA A 371 17.46 29.47 -1.19
N LEU A 372 16.94 28.23 -1.31
CA LEU A 372 15.63 27.98 -1.92
C LEU A 372 14.51 28.60 -1.06
N ARG A 373 14.51 28.43 0.27
CA ARG A 373 13.53 29.08 1.16
C ARG A 373 13.56 30.62 1.05
N GLN A 374 14.74 31.22 0.91
CA GLN A 374 14.92 32.66 0.75
C GLN A 374 14.49 33.13 -0.64
N MET A 375 14.87 32.42 -1.70
CA MET A 375 14.47 32.72 -3.09
C MET A 375 12.95 32.62 -3.28
N TYR A 376 12.31 31.61 -2.66
CA TYR A 376 10.86 31.49 -2.62
C TYR A 376 10.19 32.54 -1.72
N SER A 377 10.83 32.96 -0.61
CA SER A 377 10.27 34.04 0.24
C SER A 377 10.38 35.43 -0.40
N SER A 378 11.43 35.69 -1.19
CA SER A 378 11.65 36.97 -1.86
C SER A 378 10.75 37.17 -3.08
N GLN A 379 10.42 36.11 -3.83
CA GLN A 379 9.49 36.20 -4.97
C GLN A 379 8.02 36.41 -4.54
N VAL A 380 7.67 36.11 -3.30
CA VAL A 380 6.32 36.35 -2.75
C VAL A 380 6.14 37.79 -2.27
N GLN A 381 7.23 38.53 -2.05
CA GLN A 381 7.16 39.93 -1.61
C GLN A 381 6.95 40.92 -2.77
N GLU A 382 6.95 40.44 -4.02
CA GLU A 382 6.81 41.26 -5.23
C GLU A 382 5.42 41.17 -5.90
N LEU A 383 4.47 40.41 -5.35
CA LEU A 383 3.04 40.58 -5.68
C LEU A 383 2.45 41.72 -4.83
N ASP A 384 2.59 42.93 -5.37
CA ASP A 384 1.85 44.11 -4.92
C ASP A 384 0.34 43.82 -4.88
N LEU A 385 -0.22 43.76 -3.67
CA LEU A 385 -1.65 43.97 -3.47
C LEU A 385 -2.00 45.38 -3.97
N PRO A 386 -3.06 45.57 -4.78
CA PRO A 386 -3.45 46.91 -5.23
C PRO A 386 -3.77 47.81 -4.02
N LYS A 387 -3.07 48.95 -3.95
CA LYS A 387 -3.09 49.98 -2.89
C LYS A 387 -4.41 50.78 -2.76
N GLU A 388 -5.57 50.20 -3.08
CA GLU A 388 -6.86 50.93 -3.10
C GLU A 388 -7.93 50.42 -2.14
N LEU A 389 -7.56 50.02 -0.91
CA LEU A 389 -8.57 49.79 0.15
C LEU A 389 -8.26 50.39 1.52
N SER A 390 -7.30 51.32 1.63
CA SER A 390 -6.96 51.96 2.91
C SER A 390 -7.66 53.31 3.18
N SER A 391 -8.76 53.65 2.48
CA SER A 391 -9.46 54.94 2.68
C SER A 391 -10.96 54.81 2.97
N SER A 392 -11.40 53.69 3.56
CA SER A 392 -12.76 53.57 4.08
C SER A 392 -12.83 54.02 5.56
N PRO A 393 -13.78 54.91 5.93
CA PRO A 393 -14.00 55.37 7.32
C PRO A 393 -14.23 54.24 8.34
N ASP A 394 -14.67 53.06 7.89
CA ASP A 394 -15.00 51.92 8.76
C ASP A 394 -13.76 51.20 9.31
N SER A 395 -12.63 51.28 8.60
CA SER A 395 -11.35 50.68 9.04
C SER A 395 -10.75 51.37 10.27
N GLN A 396 -10.98 52.68 10.43
CA GLN A 396 -10.51 53.45 11.58
C GLN A 396 -11.34 53.16 12.84
N LEU A 397 -12.64 52.87 12.68
CA LEU A 397 -13.54 52.48 13.77
C LEU A 397 -13.16 51.11 14.37
N LEU A 398 -12.84 50.13 13.52
CA LEU A 398 -12.40 48.81 13.98
C LEU A 398 -11.04 48.85 14.70
N SER A 399 -10.11 49.69 14.24
CA SER A 399 -8.81 49.87 14.92
C SER A 399 -8.94 50.53 16.30
N ARG A 400 -9.94 51.42 16.48
CA ARG A 400 -10.24 52.07 17.75
C ARG A 400 -10.93 51.12 18.73
N MET A 401 -11.81 50.24 18.25
CA MET A 401 -12.45 49.22 19.10
C MET A 401 -11.46 48.16 19.59
N ALA A 402 -10.50 47.75 18.76
CA ALA A 402 -9.46 46.79 19.15
C ALA A 402 -8.53 47.35 20.26
N LYS A 403 -8.21 48.66 20.24
CA LYS A 403 -7.39 49.31 21.27
C LYS A 403 -8.11 49.54 22.60
N LEU A 404 -9.44 49.67 22.58
CA LEU A 404 -10.24 49.77 23.81
C LEU A 404 -10.33 48.42 24.54
N HIS A 405 -10.45 47.31 23.80
CA HIS A 405 -10.53 45.96 24.36
C HIS A 405 -9.22 45.49 25.02
N SER A 406 -8.06 45.96 24.56
CA SER A 406 -6.76 45.62 25.17
C SER A 406 -6.44 46.39 26.46
N SER A 407 -7.22 47.43 26.80
CA SER A 407 -6.98 48.24 28.02
C SER A 407 -7.82 47.83 29.23
N MET A 408 -8.80 46.92 29.08
CA MET A 408 -9.64 46.43 30.17
C MET A 408 -9.13 45.12 30.82
N HIS A 409 -7.98 44.60 30.40
CA HIS A 409 -7.36 43.39 30.95
C HIS A 409 -5.91 43.60 31.45
N ARG A 410 -5.60 44.79 31.99
CA ARG A 410 -4.39 45.01 32.79
C ARG A 410 -4.73 45.58 34.15
#